data_AF-A0A9P1MQL4-F1
#
_entry.id   AF-A0A9P1MQL4-F1
#
_cell.length_a   1.000
_cell.length_b   1.000
_cell.length_c   1.000
_cell.angle_alpha   90.00
_cell.angle_beta   90.00
_cell.angle_gamma   90.00
#
_symmetry.space_group_name_H-M   'P 1'
#
loop_
_entity.id
_entity.type
_entity.pdbx_description
1 polymer ?
#
loop_
_entity_poly.entity_id
_entity_poly.type
_entity_poly.pdbx_seq_one_letter_code
_entity_poly.pdbx_strand_id
1 'polypeptide(L)'
;MHLLIVFSTFIVCTFAAVAQYPVKIGEAVVLDLGPFIKNWERQRKGHSKESLSFCEEAKRLSDKKCTQFVDQNGHLTGSKAVVYENGTLVFESFTKEDVGSYFSKDERERVQQNADGTYWALPRSLINIFVSEQ
;
A
#
# COMPACT_ATOMS: atom_id res chain seq x y z
N MET A 1 37.80 -12.55 44.10
CA MET A 1 36.70 -11.59 43.90
C MET A 1 36.29 -11.67 42.44
N HIS A 2 35.31 -12.51 42.10
CA HIS A 2 34.85 -12.69 40.71
C HIS A 2 33.56 -11.89 40.52
N LEU A 3 33.65 -10.86 39.69
CA LEU A 3 32.53 -9.98 39.33
C LEU A 3 31.75 -10.64 38.19
N LEU A 4 30.58 -11.18 38.50
CA LEU A 4 29.63 -11.69 37.50
C LEU A 4 28.89 -10.51 36.88
N ILE A 5 29.25 -10.17 35.63
CA ILE A 5 28.51 -9.20 34.82
C ILE A 5 27.33 -9.93 34.17
N VAL A 6 26.11 -9.66 34.64
CA VAL A 6 24.87 -10.17 34.03
C VAL A 6 24.50 -9.24 32.88
N PHE A 7 24.79 -9.66 31.65
CA PHE A 7 24.32 -8.99 30.43
C PHE A 7 22.82 -9.26 30.24
N SER A 8 21.97 -8.31 30.62
CA SER A 8 20.53 -8.34 30.32
C SER A 8 20.30 -7.83 28.89
N THR A 9 19.87 -8.70 27.99
CA THR A 9 19.50 -8.35 26.62
C THR A 9 18.07 -7.81 26.57
N PHE A 10 17.92 -6.50 26.38
CA PHE A 10 16.63 -5.90 26.03
C PHE A 10 16.32 -6.19 24.56
N ILE A 11 15.38 -7.10 24.32
CA ILE A 11 14.79 -7.31 22.98
C ILE A 11 13.76 -6.21 22.77
N VAL A 12 14.07 -5.27 21.87
CA VAL A 12 13.12 -4.23 21.45
C VAL A 12 12.33 -4.77 20.25
N CYS A 13 11.04 -5.04 20.44
CA CYS A 13 10.13 -5.35 19.34
C CYS A 13 9.74 -4.06 18.61
N THR A 14 10.17 -3.89 17.37
CA THR A 14 9.68 -2.81 16.50
C THR A 14 8.36 -3.23 15.87
N PHE A 15 7.27 -2.54 16.19
CA PHE A 15 5.99 -2.72 15.51
C PHE A 15 5.95 -1.77 14.32
N ALA A 16 5.97 -2.30 13.09
CA ALA A 16 5.60 -1.51 11.92
C ALA A 16 4.10 -1.22 11.98
N ALA A 17 3.71 0.05 11.88
CA ALA A 17 2.31 0.42 11.78
C ALA A 17 1.77 0.01 10.40
N VAL A 18 0.76 -0.86 10.37
CA VAL A 18 0.10 -1.33 9.15
C VAL A 18 -1.41 -1.14 9.32
N ALA A 19 -2.04 -0.43 8.39
CA ALA A 19 -3.49 -0.26 8.39
C ALA A 19 -4.15 -1.57 7.93
N GLN A 20 -5.13 -2.06 8.69
CA GLN A 20 -5.91 -3.25 8.34
C GLN A 20 -7.29 -2.80 7.84
N TYR A 21 -7.66 -3.19 6.62
CA TYR A 21 -8.88 -2.73 5.95
C TYR A 21 -9.77 -3.93 5.58
N PRO A 22 -10.75 -4.30 6.43
CA PRO A 22 -11.68 -5.40 6.14
C PRO A 22 -12.67 -5.02 5.04
N VAL A 23 -12.89 -5.91 4.06
CA VAL A 23 -13.77 -5.68 2.91
C VAL A 23 -14.63 -6.91 2.64
N LYS A 24 -15.88 -6.74 2.19
CA LYS A 24 -16.69 -7.84 1.65
C LYS A 24 -16.51 -7.95 0.14
N ILE A 25 -16.53 -9.18 -0.36
CA ILE A 25 -16.43 -9.42 -1.81
C ILE A 25 -17.60 -8.75 -2.52
N GLY A 26 -17.29 -8.07 -3.62
CA GLY A 26 -18.24 -7.34 -4.45
C GLY A 26 -18.43 -5.88 -4.05
N GLU A 27 -17.96 -5.45 -2.88
CA GLU A 27 -18.05 -4.04 -2.45
C GLU A 27 -17.07 -3.14 -3.20
N ALA A 28 -17.45 -1.86 -3.30
CA ALA A 28 -16.55 -0.82 -3.76
C ALA A 28 -15.49 -0.54 -2.68
N VAL A 29 -14.24 -0.38 -3.11
CA VAL A 29 -13.11 -0.05 -2.23
C VAL A 29 -12.45 1.22 -2.74
N VAL A 30 -12.25 2.16 -1.83
CA VAL A 30 -11.54 3.43 -2.09
C VAL A 30 -10.36 3.51 -1.14
N LEU A 31 -9.15 3.60 -1.70
CA LEU A 31 -7.92 3.81 -0.93
C LEU A 31 -7.36 5.20 -1.24
N ASP A 32 -6.88 5.87 -0.19
CA ASP A 32 -6.34 7.23 -0.30
C ASP A 32 -5.08 7.36 0.57
N LEU A 33 -3.96 7.73 -0.04
CA LEU A 33 -2.70 8.07 0.63
C LEU A 33 -2.32 9.56 0.44
N GLY A 34 -3.21 10.34 -0.17
CA GLY A 34 -3.05 11.76 -0.44
C GLY A 34 -3.02 12.13 -1.93
N PRO A 35 -3.04 13.44 -2.24
CA PRO A 35 -3.27 13.96 -3.59
C PRO A 35 -2.11 13.78 -4.57
N PHE A 36 -0.92 13.43 -4.08
CA PHE A 36 0.29 13.33 -4.89
C PHE A 36 0.56 11.92 -5.43
N ILE A 37 -0.33 10.98 -5.17
CA ILE A 37 -0.17 9.60 -5.60
C ILE A 37 -0.59 9.48 -7.07
N LYS A 38 0.31 9.01 -7.92
CA LYS A 38 0.02 8.67 -9.31
C LYS A 38 0.26 7.20 -9.59
N ASN A 39 1.01 6.51 -8.74
CA ASN A 39 1.38 5.12 -8.90
C ASN A 39 1.02 4.35 -7.63
N TRP A 40 0.13 3.38 -7.76
CA TRP A 40 -0.17 2.42 -6.72
C TRP A 40 0.60 1.13 -6.97
N GLU A 41 1.13 0.55 -5.90
CA GLU A 41 1.76 -0.76 -5.89
C GLU A 41 0.97 -1.66 -4.94
N ARG A 42 0.82 -2.93 -5.31
CA ARG A 42 0.29 -3.95 -4.42
C ARG A 42 1.15 -5.20 -4.40
N GLN A 43 1.10 -5.90 -3.28
CA GLN A 43 1.79 -7.16 -3.05
C GLN A 43 0.78 -8.19 -2.55
N ARG A 44 0.50 -9.19 -3.38
CA ARG A 44 -0.36 -10.33 -3.03
C ARG A 44 0.48 -11.50 -2.54
N LYS A 45 -0.08 -12.37 -1.71
CA LYS A 45 0.65 -13.53 -1.15
C LYS A 45 1.05 -14.49 -2.28
N GLY A 46 2.35 -14.74 -2.42
CA GLY A 46 2.87 -15.67 -3.42
C GLY A 46 2.97 -15.11 -4.84
N HIS A 47 2.66 -13.83 -5.05
CA HIS A 47 2.79 -13.15 -6.34
C HIS A 47 3.97 -12.17 -6.32
N SER A 48 4.41 -11.73 -7.50
CA SER A 48 5.33 -10.59 -7.57
C SER A 48 4.59 -9.28 -7.27
N LYS A 49 5.35 -8.21 -7.09
CA LYS A 49 4.80 -6.87 -6.92
C LYS A 49 4.14 -6.42 -8.22
N GLU A 50 2.96 -5.84 -8.07
CA GLU A 50 2.11 -5.38 -9.18
C GLU A 50 1.92 -3.86 -9.07
N SER A 51 1.73 -3.17 -10.20
CA SER A 51 1.52 -1.72 -10.22
C SER A 51 0.33 -1.28 -11.06
N LEU A 52 -0.25 -0.15 -10.70
CA LEU A 52 -1.28 0.55 -11.47
C LEU A 52 -1.01 2.05 -11.38
N SER A 53 -0.95 2.71 -12.53
CA SER A 53 -0.68 4.15 -12.62
C SER A 53 -1.92 4.93 -13.06
N PHE A 54 -1.98 6.18 -12.64
CA PHE A 54 -2.90 7.17 -13.17
C PHE A 54 -2.73 7.30 -14.69
N CYS A 55 -3.86 7.35 -15.37
CA CYS A 55 -3.93 7.67 -16.78
C CYS A 55 -5.02 8.71 -17.01
N GLU A 56 -4.84 9.57 -17.99
CA GLU A 56 -5.90 10.45 -18.48
C GLU A 56 -7.06 9.62 -19.08
N GLU A 57 -8.26 10.18 -19.08
CA GLU A 57 -9.48 9.45 -19.49
C GLU A 57 -9.39 8.87 -20.90
N ALA A 58 -8.88 9.65 -21.87
CA ALA A 58 -8.69 9.17 -23.24
C ALA A 58 -7.81 7.91 -23.32
N LYS A 59 -6.79 7.84 -22.46
CA LYS A 59 -5.90 6.68 -22.38
C LYS A 59 -6.55 5.52 -21.62
N ARG A 60 -7.35 5.78 -20.58
CA ARG A 60 -8.10 4.72 -19.87
C ARG A 60 -9.05 3.93 -20.77
N LEU A 61 -9.64 4.60 -21.77
CA LEU A 61 -10.54 3.96 -22.73
C LEU A 61 -9.82 3.05 -23.74
N SER A 62 -8.51 3.24 -23.95
CA SER A 62 -7.73 2.54 -24.98
C SER A 62 -6.71 1.55 -24.42
N ASP A 63 -6.19 1.78 -23.21
CA ASP A 63 -5.15 0.96 -22.60
C ASP A 63 -5.63 0.29 -21.30
N LYS A 64 -5.77 -1.04 -21.35
CA LYS A 64 -6.20 -1.84 -20.19
C LYS A 64 -5.26 -1.73 -18.99
N LYS A 65 -3.98 -1.39 -19.18
CA LYS A 65 -3.00 -1.17 -18.10
C LYS A 65 -3.35 0.03 -17.21
N CYS A 66 -4.23 0.90 -17.68
CA CYS A 66 -4.76 2.03 -16.93
C CYS A 66 -5.97 1.66 -16.06
N THR A 67 -6.47 0.42 -16.17
CA THR A 67 -7.70 -0.03 -15.50
C THR A 67 -7.50 -1.33 -14.70
N GLN A 68 -6.30 -1.91 -14.70
CA GLN A 68 -5.98 -3.14 -13.96
C GLN A 68 -4.50 -3.13 -13.58
N PHE A 69 -4.18 -3.79 -12.47
CA PHE A 69 -2.80 -3.95 -12.01
C PHE A 69 -1.99 -4.80 -12.98
N VAL A 70 -0.73 -4.45 -13.15
CA VAL A 70 0.21 -5.11 -14.05
C VAL A 70 1.33 -5.73 -13.24
N ASP A 71 1.64 -7.00 -13.49
CA ASP A 71 2.78 -7.68 -12.89
C ASP A 71 4.12 -7.28 -13.56
N GLN A 72 5.23 -7.82 -13.05
CA GLN A 72 6.57 -7.57 -13.59
C GLN A 72 6.77 -8.05 -15.04
N ASN A 73 5.93 -8.96 -15.53
CA ASN A 73 5.96 -9.50 -16.89
C ASN A 73 5.04 -8.73 -17.85
N GLY A 74 4.28 -7.75 -17.35
CA GLY A 74 3.32 -7.00 -18.14
C GLY A 74 1.93 -7.63 -18.21
N HIS A 75 1.65 -8.67 -17.43
CA HIS A 75 0.33 -9.30 -17.39
C HIS A 75 -0.64 -8.52 -16.49
N LEU A 76 -1.90 -8.42 -16.93
CA LEU A 76 -2.97 -7.85 -16.13
C LEU A 76 -3.37 -8.83 -15.01
N THR A 77 -3.63 -8.30 -13.82
CA THR A 77 -3.90 -9.10 -12.60
C THR A 77 -5.08 -8.54 -11.81
N GLY A 78 -5.88 -9.43 -11.23
CA GLY A 78 -7.02 -9.10 -10.38
C GLY A 78 -8.11 -8.28 -11.09
N SER A 79 -8.92 -7.59 -10.30
CA SER A 79 -10.08 -6.84 -10.79
C SER A 79 -9.70 -5.52 -11.45
N LYS A 80 -10.69 -4.92 -12.11
CA LYS A 80 -10.58 -3.55 -12.59
C LYS A 80 -10.48 -2.57 -11.43
N ALA A 81 -9.57 -1.61 -11.56
CA ALA A 81 -9.40 -0.51 -10.63
C ALA A 81 -8.93 0.74 -11.37
N VAL A 82 -9.24 1.91 -10.84
CA VAL A 82 -8.88 3.20 -11.43
C VAL A 82 -8.15 4.03 -10.39
N VAL A 83 -7.01 4.60 -10.79
CA VAL A 83 -6.34 5.66 -10.05
C VAL A 83 -6.85 6.99 -10.59
N TYR A 84 -7.49 7.79 -9.74
CA TYR A 84 -8.01 9.11 -10.09
C TYR A 84 -6.93 10.19 -9.95
N GLU A 85 -7.22 11.38 -10.50
CA GLU A 85 -6.26 12.48 -10.52
C GLU A 85 -5.88 12.97 -9.11
N ASN A 86 -6.82 12.90 -8.18
CA ASN A 86 -6.64 13.18 -6.75
C ASN A 86 -5.86 12.07 -6.01
N GLY A 87 -5.34 11.06 -6.71
CA GLY A 87 -4.52 9.99 -6.16
C GLY A 87 -5.26 8.83 -5.52
N THR A 88 -6.60 8.88 -5.44
CA THR A 88 -7.38 7.77 -4.89
C THR A 88 -7.39 6.57 -5.83
N LEU A 89 -7.20 5.37 -5.29
CA LEU A 89 -7.39 4.09 -5.98
C LEU A 89 -8.79 3.56 -5.70
N VAL A 90 -9.54 3.24 -6.74
CA VAL A 90 -10.93 2.78 -6.63
C VAL A 90 -11.12 1.46 -7.34
N PHE A 91 -11.70 0.49 -6.61
CA PHE A 91 -12.30 -0.71 -7.17
C PHE A 91 -13.82 -0.56 -7.08
N GLU A 92 -14.54 -0.78 -8.19
CA GLU A 92 -16.02 -0.78 -8.16
C GLU A 92 -16.57 -2.08 -7.55
N SER A 93 -15.85 -3.20 -7.75
CA SER A 93 -16.23 -4.51 -7.25
C SER A 93 -14.96 -5.27 -6.86
N PHE A 94 -14.66 -5.31 -5.56
CA PHE A 94 -13.45 -5.93 -5.02
C PHE A 94 -13.59 -7.45 -4.92
N THR A 95 -12.56 -8.21 -5.29
CA THR A 95 -12.59 -9.68 -5.25
C THR A 95 -11.51 -10.27 -4.34
N LYS A 96 -11.60 -11.59 -4.10
CA LYS A 96 -10.58 -12.31 -3.34
C LYS A 96 -9.19 -12.25 -4.00
N GLU A 97 -9.14 -12.09 -5.32
CA GLU A 97 -7.88 -11.96 -6.05
C GLU A 97 -7.20 -10.60 -5.80
N ASP A 98 -7.91 -9.62 -5.26
CA ASP A 98 -7.36 -8.29 -4.97
C ASP A 98 -6.81 -8.17 -3.54
N VAL A 99 -6.95 -9.21 -2.72
CA VAL A 99 -6.43 -9.25 -1.35
C VAL A 99 -4.89 -9.11 -1.35
N GLY A 100 -4.39 -8.18 -0.56
CA GLY A 100 -2.96 -7.91 -0.48
C GLY A 100 -2.63 -6.62 0.27
N SER A 101 -1.35 -6.28 0.24
CA SER A 101 -0.81 -5.05 0.81
C SER A 101 -0.65 -3.99 -0.26
N TYR A 102 -1.20 -2.81 -0.03
CA TYR A 102 -1.22 -1.67 -0.95
C TYR A 102 -0.40 -0.52 -0.39
N PHE A 103 0.37 0.14 -1.25
CA PHE A 103 1.26 1.24 -0.90
C PHE A 103 1.63 2.04 -2.16
N SER A 104 2.35 3.15 -1.97
CA SER A 104 2.87 3.94 -3.09
C SER A 104 4.29 4.44 -2.81
N LYS A 105 5.13 4.45 -3.84
CA LYS A 105 6.43 5.12 -3.78
C LYS A 105 6.33 6.64 -3.90
N ASP A 106 5.20 7.15 -4.39
CA ASP A 106 4.95 8.58 -4.55
C ASP A 106 4.61 9.24 -3.20
N GLU A 107 4.24 8.43 -2.20
CA GLU A 107 4.00 8.92 -0.85
C GLU A 107 5.29 9.53 -0.26
N ARG A 108 5.19 10.80 0.13
CA ARG A 108 6.30 11.53 0.76
C ARG A 108 6.52 11.03 2.18
N GLU A 109 7.77 10.99 2.57
CA GLU A 109 8.13 10.71 3.96
C GLU A 109 7.59 11.82 4.87
N ARG A 110 6.98 11.40 5.98
CA ARG A 110 6.50 12.33 7.01
C ARG A 110 7.64 12.54 7.99
N VAL A 111 8.50 13.51 7.68
CA VAL A 111 9.62 13.91 8.52
C VAL A 111 9.26 15.21 9.22
N GLN A 112 9.49 15.25 10.53
CA GLN A 112 9.36 16.45 11.32
C GLN A 112 10.65 16.73 12.08
N GLN A 113 11.14 17.95 11.94
CA GLN A 113 12.28 18.46 12.68
C GLN A 113 11.79 19.14 13.96
N ASN A 114 12.42 18.82 15.07
CA ASN A 114 12.18 19.41 16.38
C ASN A 114 13.00 20.70 16.54
N ALA A 115 12.62 21.54 17.49
CA ALA A 115 13.31 22.81 17.78
C ALA A 115 14.78 22.63 18.23
N ASP A 116 15.13 21.45 18.76
CA ASP A 116 16.48 21.08 19.19
C ASP A 116 17.37 20.53 18.05
N GLY A 117 16.85 20.51 16.81
CA GLY A 117 17.55 20.01 15.63
C GLY A 117 17.45 18.50 15.42
N THR A 118 16.83 17.76 16.35
CA THR A 118 16.52 16.34 16.14
C THR A 118 15.36 16.17 15.14
N TYR A 119 15.17 14.97 14.61
CA TYR A 119 14.04 14.66 13.73
C TYR A 119 13.37 13.35 14.12
N TRP A 120 12.08 13.25 13.84
CA TRP A 120 11.37 11.98 13.76
C TRP A 120 10.78 11.81 12.36
N ALA A 121 10.69 10.56 11.92
CA ALA A 121 10.12 10.21 10.63
C ALA A 121 9.11 9.08 10.84
N LEU A 122 7.95 9.18 10.19
CA LEU A 122 7.01 8.06 10.11
C LEU A 122 7.29 7.25 8.83
N PRO A 123 7.18 5.92 8.89
CA PRO A 123 7.24 5.11 7.70
C PRO A 123 6.09 5.48 6.74
N ARG A 124 6.29 5.15 5.46
CA ARG A 124 5.21 5.23 4.47
C ARG A 124 4.08 4.27 4.83
N SER A 125 2.90 4.61 4.36
CA SER A 125 1.69 3.86 4.66
C SER A 125 1.70 2.51 3.95
N LEU A 126 1.23 1.51 4.67
CA LEU A 126 0.92 0.19 4.14
C LEU A 126 -0.51 -0.15 4.54
N ILE A 127 -1.36 -0.41 3.55
CA ILE A 127 -2.75 -0.81 3.76
C ILE A 127 -2.89 -2.29 3.40
N ASN A 128 -3.15 -3.13 4.39
CA ASN A 128 -3.50 -4.52 4.18
C ASN A 128 -5.01 -4.65 4.04
N ILE A 129 -5.47 -5.05 2.86
CA ILE A 129 -6.87 -5.39 2.64
C ILE A 129 -7.04 -6.90 2.82
N PHE A 130 -8.06 -7.29 3.58
CA PHE A 130 -8.43 -8.69 3.79
C PHE A 130 -9.95 -8.84 3.73
N VAL A 131 -10.41 -10.04 3.40
CA VAL A 131 -11.84 -10.35 3.35
C VAL A 131 -12.34 -10.56 4.77
N SER A 132 -13.39 -9.84 5.19
CA SER A 132 -14.08 -10.14 6.44
C SER A 132 -14.97 -11.37 6.26
N GLU A 133 -14.81 -12.36 7.12
CA GLU A 133 -15.76 -13.47 7.23
C GLU A 133 -17.06 -12.93 7.85
N GLN A 134 -18.20 -13.23 7.22
CA GLN A 134 -19.53 -12.98 7.78
C GLN A 134 -19.93 -14.12 8.72
#